data_AF-A0A4S9ZVP4-F1
#
_entry.id   AF-A0A4S9ZVP4-F1
#
_cell.length_a   1.000
_cell.length_b   1.000
_cell.length_c   1.000
_cell.angle_alpha   90.00
_cell.angle_beta   90.00
_cell.angle_gamma   90.00
#
_symmetry.space_group_name_H-M   'P 1'
#
loop_
_entity.id
_entity.type
_entity.pdbx_description
1 polymer ?
#
loop_
_entity_poly.entity_id
_entity_poly.type
_entity_poly.pdbx_seq_one_letter_code
_entity_poly.pdbx_strand_id
1 'polypeptide(L)'
;MDVFQKCLSIAKDPWHTRWICPLLLLADAGLTALIVWKVPYTEIDWTAYVEQVTQYLAGERDYTKIQGGTGPLVYPAAHVYIYQVLYRFTDQGTNIPFAQIIFGVLYLMTLAVVMACYRNAKIPPYVFPMLILSKRMHSIFTLRLFNDCFAIFFFFLAIYCYQKRWWIMGSAIYSIGLGVKMSLLLALPAVGTVLLQAIGASDAIGHASLIVLIQVRSHCSNPRLLTDQA
;
A
#
# COMPACT_ATOMS: atom_id res chain seq x y z
N MET A 1 13.15 -24.00 -35.88
CA MET A 1 11.76 -23.84 -35.38
C MET A 1 11.62 -24.08 -33.87
N ASP A 2 12.59 -24.74 -33.22
CA ASP A 2 12.47 -25.22 -31.83
C ASP A 2 12.60 -24.12 -30.74
N VAL A 3 13.53 -23.17 -30.91
CA VAL A 3 13.79 -22.13 -29.89
C VAL A 3 12.62 -21.17 -29.72
N PHE A 4 11.99 -20.74 -30.82
CA PHE A 4 10.86 -19.81 -30.77
C PHE A 4 9.65 -20.43 -30.06
N GLN A 5 9.34 -21.70 -30.35
CA GLN A 5 8.26 -22.42 -29.68
C GLN A 5 8.55 -22.64 -28.19
N LYS A 6 9.82 -22.92 -27.84
CA LYS A 6 10.26 -23.05 -26.45
C LYS A 6 10.19 -21.72 -25.67
N CYS A 7 10.55 -20.60 -26.29
CA CYS A 7 10.36 -19.28 -25.67
C CYS A 7 8.87 -18.96 -25.50
N LEU A 8 8.05 -19.30 -26.50
CA LEU A 8 6.61 -19.08 -26.45
C LEU A 8 5.92 -19.94 -25.39
N SER A 9 6.37 -21.18 -25.17
CA SER A 9 5.85 -22.05 -24.11
C SER A 9 6.21 -21.50 -22.73
N ILE A 10 7.46 -21.07 -22.53
CA ILE A 10 7.90 -20.43 -21.28
C ILE A 10 7.11 -19.15 -20.99
N ALA A 11 6.82 -18.35 -22.03
CA ALA A 11 6.08 -17.10 -21.88
C ALA A 11 4.59 -17.31 -21.54
N LYS A 12 4.01 -18.46 -21.88
CA LYS A 12 2.58 -18.74 -21.76
C LYS A 12 2.23 -19.65 -20.59
N ASP A 13 3.06 -20.62 -20.25
CA ASP A 13 2.74 -21.62 -19.21
C ASP A 13 2.92 -21.03 -17.80
N PRO A 14 1.84 -20.91 -17.00
CA PRO A 14 1.89 -20.38 -15.64
C PRO A 14 2.83 -21.13 -14.70
N TRP A 15 3.21 -22.38 -15.00
CA TRP A 15 4.17 -23.13 -14.19
C TRP A 15 5.50 -22.39 -14.06
N HIS A 16 5.96 -21.72 -15.13
CA HIS A 16 7.23 -21.00 -15.11
C HIS A 16 7.24 -19.76 -14.21
N THR A 17 6.06 -19.25 -13.81
CA THR A 17 5.97 -18.11 -12.88
C THR A 17 6.67 -18.37 -11.55
N ARG A 18 6.78 -19.64 -11.10
CA ARG A 18 7.37 -20.01 -9.80
C ARG A 18 8.82 -19.60 -9.66
N TRP A 19 9.61 -19.68 -10.73
CA TRP A 19 11.02 -19.28 -10.74
C TRP A 19 11.23 -17.91 -11.40
N ILE A 20 10.37 -17.52 -12.34
CA ILE A 20 10.41 -16.18 -12.96
C ILE A 20 10.14 -15.09 -11.92
N CYS A 21 9.14 -15.24 -11.05
CA CYS A 21 8.80 -14.22 -10.04
C CYS A 21 9.97 -13.89 -9.10
N PRO A 22 10.61 -14.85 -8.40
CA PRO A 22 11.72 -14.54 -7.50
C PRO A 22 12.93 -13.96 -8.24
N LEU A 23 13.22 -14.41 -9.47
CA LEU A 23 14.30 -13.85 -10.29
C LEU A 23 14.01 -12.40 -10.67
N LEU A 24 12.79 -12.09 -11.12
CA LEU A 24 12.39 -10.73 -11.42
C LEU A 24 12.41 -9.84 -10.17
N LEU A 25 11.99 -10.36 -9.00
CA LEU A 25 12.03 -9.63 -7.75
C LEU A 25 13.47 -9.30 -7.32
N LEU A 26 14.41 -10.23 -7.49
CA LEU A 26 15.84 -10.00 -7.23
C LEU A 26 16.45 -8.98 -8.21
N ALA A 27 16.13 -9.10 -9.49
CA ALA A 27 16.57 -8.15 -10.51
C ALA A 27 16.05 -6.74 -10.20
N ASP A 28 14.78 -6.63 -9.81
CA ASP A 28 14.13 -5.37 -9.50
C ASP A 28 14.58 -4.78 -8.16
N ALA A 29 14.97 -5.61 -7.19
CA ALA A 29 15.65 -5.16 -5.99
C ALA A 29 16.99 -4.48 -6.32
N GLY A 30 17.77 -5.08 -7.23
CA GLY A 30 19.00 -4.48 -7.75
C GLY A 30 18.73 -3.16 -8.49
N LEU A 31 17.70 -3.12 -9.34
CA LEU A 31 17.28 -1.91 -10.05
C LEU A 31 16.84 -0.81 -9.08
N THR A 32 16.02 -1.14 -8.08
CA THR A 32 15.53 -0.21 -7.06
C THR A 32 16.70 0.36 -6.26
N ALA A 33 17.66 -0.47 -5.85
CA ALA A 33 18.87 -0.02 -5.16
C ALA A 33 19.71 0.91 -6.05
N LEU A 34 19.88 0.58 -7.33
CA LEU A 34 20.58 1.43 -8.29
C LEU A 34 19.89 2.79 -8.46
N ILE A 35 18.56 2.81 -8.52
CA ILE A 35 17.78 4.05 -8.63
C ILE A 35 17.98 4.91 -7.38
N VAL A 36 17.86 4.34 -6.18
CA VAL A 36 18.10 5.07 -4.92
C VAL A 36 19.52 5.62 -4.85
N TRP A 37 20.51 4.89 -5.37
CA TRP A 37 21.91 5.33 -5.36
C TRP A 37 22.24 6.40 -6.41
N LYS A 38 21.65 6.31 -7.61
CA LYS A 38 22.05 7.13 -8.77
C LYS A 38 21.11 8.27 -9.09
N VAL A 39 19.84 8.19 -8.71
CA VAL A 39 18.83 9.18 -9.07
C VAL A 39 18.58 10.10 -7.87
N PRO A 40 18.72 11.43 -8.04
CA PRO A 40 18.43 12.37 -6.97
C PRO A 40 16.99 12.22 -6.46
N TYR A 41 16.84 12.32 -5.14
CA TYR A 41 15.55 12.43 -4.49
C TYR A 41 14.80 13.68 -4.96
N THR A 42 13.49 13.54 -5.17
CA THR A 42 12.61 14.64 -5.58
C THR A 42 11.51 14.83 -4.55
N GLU A 43 11.69 15.80 -3.67
CA GLU A 43 10.71 16.15 -2.64
C GLU A 43 9.39 16.61 -3.28
N ILE A 44 8.28 16.09 -2.75
CA ILE A 44 6.93 16.56 -3.10
C ILE A 44 6.10 16.65 -1.83
N ASP A 45 5.85 15.52 -1.15
CA ASP A 45 4.94 15.49 0.00
C ASP A 45 5.59 14.96 1.29
N TRP A 46 6.80 14.40 1.25
CA TRP A 46 7.43 13.79 2.42
C TRP A 46 7.59 14.80 3.56
N THR A 47 8.09 15.99 3.23
CA THR A 47 8.25 17.09 4.18
C THR A 47 6.90 17.49 4.78
N ALA A 48 5.86 17.59 3.97
CA ALA A 48 4.51 17.92 4.45
C ALA A 48 3.95 16.85 5.38
N TYR A 49 4.16 15.56 5.09
CA TYR A 49 3.74 14.46 5.98
C TYR A 49 4.48 14.52 7.33
N VAL A 50 5.79 14.83 7.31
CA VAL A 50 6.61 15.00 8.52
C VAL A 50 6.12 16.18 9.36
N GLU A 51 5.80 17.32 8.74
CA GLU A 51 5.25 18.50 9.43
C GLU A 51 3.90 18.22 10.08
N GLN A 52 3.00 17.55 9.36
CA GLN A 52 1.67 17.17 9.86
C GLN A 52 1.78 16.25 11.08
N VAL A 53 2.65 15.24 11.02
CA VAL A 53 2.90 14.34 12.15
C VAL A 53 3.61 15.05 13.31
N THR A 54 4.47 16.03 13.04
CA THR A 54 5.13 16.83 14.09
C THR A 54 4.09 17.60 14.92
N GLN A 55 3.10 18.22 14.28
CA GLN A 55 1.99 18.90 14.97
C GLN A 55 1.16 17.91 15.81
N TYR A 56 0.86 16.73 15.25
CA TYR A 56 0.21 15.67 16.00
C TYR A 56 1.06 15.22 17.21
N LEU A 57 2.37 15.06 17.06
CA LEU A 57 3.26 14.73 18.16
C LEU A 57 3.32 15.83 19.24
N ALA A 58 3.20 17.10 18.85
CA ALA A 58 3.16 18.25 19.75
C ALA A 58 1.85 18.36 20.55
N GLY A 59 0.84 17.53 20.26
CA GLY A 59 -0.42 17.49 21.01
C GLY A 59 -1.64 17.99 20.25
N GLU A 60 -1.49 18.46 19.01
CA GLU A 60 -2.64 18.85 18.18
C GLU A 60 -3.46 17.60 17.83
N ARG A 61 -4.77 17.70 18.00
CA ARG A 61 -5.74 16.61 17.74
C ARG A 61 -6.89 17.05 16.84
N ASP A 62 -7.07 18.35 16.68
CA ASP A 62 -8.01 18.94 15.74
C ASP A 62 -7.43 18.83 14.32
N TYR A 63 -7.97 17.88 13.56
CA TYR A 63 -7.53 17.62 12.18
C TYR A 63 -7.64 18.84 11.26
N THR A 64 -8.56 19.76 11.55
CA THR A 64 -8.74 20.98 10.74
C THR A 64 -7.56 21.95 10.88
N LYS A 65 -6.77 21.82 11.96
CA LYS A 65 -5.60 22.65 12.25
C LYS A 65 -4.28 22.03 11.81
N ILE A 66 -4.27 20.73 11.51
CA ILE A 66 -3.06 20.02 11.09
C ILE A 66 -2.81 20.26 9.61
N GLN A 67 -1.69 20.88 9.26
CA GLN A 67 -1.34 21.24 7.88
C GLN A 67 0.17 21.17 7.63
N GLY A 68 0.57 20.83 6.41
CA GLY A 68 1.97 20.91 5.97
C GLY A 68 2.14 21.92 4.84
N GLY A 69 3.35 22.05 4.29
CA GLY A 69 3.66 22.95 3.18
C GLY A 69 2.83 22.72 1.92
N THR A 70 2.22 21.54 1.76
CA THR A 70 1.33 21.19 0.65
C THR A 70 -0.17 21.29 0.97
N GLY A 71 -0.52 21.72 2.19
CA GLY A 71 -1.91 21.95 2.61
C GLY A 71 -2.36 21.12 3.82
N PRO A 72 -3.68 21.09 4.10
CA PRO A 72 -4.24 20.43 5.27
C PRO A 72 -4.08 18.91 5.22
N LEU A 73 -4.06 18.27 6.39
CA LEU A 73 -4.08 16.81 6.53
C LEU A 73 -5.45 16.27 6.11
N VAL A 74 -5.52 15.70 4.92
CA VAL A 74 -6.74 15.07 4.36
C VAL A 74 -6.79 13.55 4.54
N TYR A 75 -5.74 12.96 5.12
CA TYR A 75 -5.62 11.52 5.28
C TYR A 75 -6.19 11.04 6.63
N PRO A 76 -6.82 9.85 6.64
CA PRO A 76 -7.31 9.22 7.88
C PRO A 76 -6.21 8.86 8.88
N ALA A 77 -6.62 8.43 10.08
CA ALA A 77 -5.73 8.26 11.24
C ALA A 77 -4.58 7.26 11.04
N ALA A 78 -4.73 6.21 10.23
CA ALA A 78 -3.65 5.25 10.03
C ALA A 78 -2.46 5.87 9.28
N HIS A 79 -2.68 6.87 8.44
CA HIS A 79 -1.59 7.67 7.87
C HIS A 79 -0.74 8.32 8.98
N VAL A 80 -1.38 8.99 9.94
CA VAL A 80 -0.69 9.65 11.05
C VAL A 80 0.10 8.63 11.89
N TYR A 81 -0.46 7.45 12.16
CA TYR A 81 0.22 6.40 12.92
C TYR A 81 1.42 5.82 12.18
N ILE A 82 1.30 5.56 10.87
CA ILE A 82 2.40 5.08 10.05
C ILE A 82 3.53 6.12 10.01
N TYR A 83 3.19 7.38 9.72
CA TYR A 83 4.19 8.44 9.62
C TYR A 83 4.78 8.83 10.98
N GLN A 84 4.08 8.62 12.11
CA GLN A 84 4.65 8.70 13.45
C GLN A 84 5.76 7.66 13.65
N VAL A 85 5.54 6.43 13.19
CA VAL A 85 6.56 5.37 13.25
C VAL A 85 7.74 5.75 12.35
N LEU A 86 7.48 6.16 11.10
CA LEU A 86 8.53 6.58 10.18
C LEU A 86 9.36 7.74 10.75
N TYR A 87 8.70 8.78 11.29
CA TYR A 87 9.33 9.94 11.91
C TYR A 87 10.35 9.55 12.99
N ARG A 88 10.01 8.57 13.84
CA ARG A 88 10.93 8.08 14.89
C ARG A 88 12.14 7.36 14.34
N PHE A 89 11.98 6.66 13.22
CA PHE A 89 13.03 5.84 12.61
C PHE A 89 13.90 6.61 11.61
N THR A 90 13.43 7.73 11.08
CA THR A 90 14.14 8.53 10.05
C THR A 90 14.75 9.82 10.61
N ASP A 91 15.16 9.81 11.88
CA ASP A 91 15.71 10.98 12.56
C ASP A 91 14.82 12.21 12.41
N GLN A 92 13.54 12.06 12.79
CA GLN A 92 12.51 13.11 12.68
C GLN A 92 12.20 13.52 11.23
N GLY A 93 12.39 12.63 10.27
CA GLY A 93 12.14 12.88 8.85
C GLY A 93 13.34 13.45 8.07
N THR A 94 14.47 13.68 8.72
CA THR A 94 15.68 14.25 8.08
C THR A 94 16.52 13.22 7.35
N ASN A 95 16.45 11.95 7.74
CA ASN A 95 17.20 10.86 7.13
C ASN A 95 16.49 10.32 5.88
N ILE A 96 16.54 11.11 4.80
CA ILE A 96 15.91 10.76 3.52
C ILE A 96 16.45 9.45 2.93
N PRO A 97 17.77 9.17 2.90
CA PRO A 97 18.26 7.90 2.34
C PRO A 97 17.67 6.67 3.05
N PHE A 98 17.53 6.74 4.38
CA PHE A 98 16.90 5.67 5.14
C PHE A 98 15.39 5.54 4.83
N ALA A 99 14.69 6.67 4.68
CA ALA A 99 13.30 6.67 4.21
C ALA A 99 13.17 6.02 2.81
N GLN A 100 14.08 6.32 1.88
CA GLN A 100 14.09 5.70 0.55
C GLN A 100 14.31 4.19 0.61
N ILE A 101 15.13 3.70 1.54
CA ILE A 101 15.31 2.26 1.78
C ILE A 101 14.00 1.63 2.31
N ILE A 102 13.33 2.25 3.29
CA ILE A 102 12.05 1.76 3.82
C ILE A 102 11.00 1.66 2.69
N PHE A 103 10.87 2.71 1.87
CA PHE A 103 9.95 2.71 0.74
C PHE A 103 10.36 1.75 -0.37
N GLY A 104 11.66 1.53 -0.58
CA GLY A 104 12.17 0.50 -1.49
C GLY A 104 11.81 -0.91 -1.04
N VAL A 105 11.92 -1.19 0.26
CA VAL A 105 11.47 -2.46 0.84
C VAL A 105 9.95 -2.60 0.71
N LEU A 106 9.19 -1.55 1.01
CA LEU A 106 7.74 -1.52 0.82
C LEU A 106 7.34 -1.77 -0.65
N TYR A 107 8.08 -1.20 -1.60
CA TYR A 107 7.90 -1.43 -3.04
C TYR A 107 8.08 -2.91 -3.39
N LEU A 108 9.20 -3.52 -2.97
CA LEU A 108 9.48 -4.93 -3.26
C LEU A 108 8.47 -5.87 -2.59
N MET A 109 8.04 -5.57 -1.36
CA MET A 109 6.96 -6.33 -0.70
C MET A 109 5.65 -6.19 -1.48
N THR A 110 5.29 -4.98 -1.91
CA THR A 110 4.09 -4.74 -2.73
C THR A 110 4.15 -5.51 -4.03
N LEU A 111 5.27 -5.45 -4.74
CA LEU A 111 5.50 -6.18 -5.98
C LEU A 111 5.37 -7.69 -5.77
N ALA A 112 5.96 -8.24 -4.69
CA ALA A 112 5.85 -9.65 -4.37
C ALA A 112 4.40 -10.09 -4.14
N VAL A 113 3.61 -9.29 -3.42
CA VAL A 113 2.18 -9.55 -3.18
C VAL A 113 1.38 -9.46 -4.49
N VAL A 114 1.64 -8.47 -5.35
CA VAL A 114 1.01 -8.33 -6.67
C VAL A 114 1.33 -9.55 -7.55
N MET A 115 2.60 -9.96 -7.61
CA MET A 115 3.02 -11.16 -8.35
C MET A 115 2.34 -12.42 -7.79
N ALA A 116 2.18 -12.53 -6.47
CA ALA A 116 1.46 -13.64 -5.85
C ALA A 116 -0.03 -13.64 -6.23
N CYS A 117 -0.68 -12.47 -6.27
CA CYS A 117 -2.06 -12.33 -6.72
C CYS A 117 -2.24 -12.76 -8.18
N TYR A 118 -1.32 -12.35 -9.06
CA TYR A 118 -1.34 -12.67 -10.49
C TYR A 118 -1.10 -14.18 -10.72
N ARG A 119 -0.21 -14.77 -9.92
CA ARG A 119 0.03 -16.23 -9.96
C ARG A 119 -1.20 -17.02 -9.52
N ASN A 120 -1.89 -16.59 -8.46
CA ASN A 120 -3.15 -17.24 -8.02
C ASN A 120 -4.24 -17.11 -9.11
N ALA A 121 -4.26 -15.99 -9.83
CA ALA A 121 -5.15 -15.77 -10.97
C ALA A 121 -4.72 -16.49 -12.27
N LYS A 122 -3.64 -17.29 -12.23
CA LYS A 122 -3.08 -18.04 -13.38
C LYS A 122 -2.73 -17.16 -14.58
N ILE A 123 -2.27 -15.94 -14.32
CA ILE A 123 -1.85 -15.00 -15.38
C ILE A 123 -0.59 -15.54 -16.08
N PRO A 124 -0.49 -15.40 -17.42
CA PRO A 124 0.67 -15.86 -18.17
C PRO A 124 1.98 -15.15 -17.74
N PRO A 125 3.13 -15.86 -17.77
CA PRO A 125 4.43 -15.30 -17.39
C PRO A 125 4.86 -14.02 -18.13
N TYR A 126 4.45 -13.80 -19.37
CA TYR A 126 4.85 -12.61 -20.14
C TYR A 126 4.42 -11.27 -19.52
N VAL A 127 3.45 -11.27 -18.61
CA VAL A 127 2.97 -10.07 -17.91
C VAL A 127 3.93 -9.62 -16.81
N PHE A 128 4.65 -10.55 -16.17
CA PHE A 128 5.46 -10.26 -14.99
C PHE A 128 6.64 -9.32 -15.25
N PRO A 129 7.40 -9.43 -16.36
CA PRO A 129 8.42 -8.45 -16.71
C PRO A 129 7.89 -7.02 -16.85
N MET A 130 6.62 -6.85 -17.27
CA MET A 130 6.02 -5.52 -17.40
C MET A 130 5.75 -4.86 -16.04
N LEU A 131 5.62 -5.64 -14.97
CA LEU A 131 5.42 -5.11 -13.61
C LEU A 131 6.66 -4.39 -13.09
N ILE A 132 7.86 -4.89 -13.42
CA ILE A 132 9.13 -4.32 -12.96
C ILE A 132 9.64 -3.18 -13.86
N LEU A 133 9.22 -3.13 -15.13
CA LEU A 133 9.69 -2.08 -16.06
C LEU A 133 9.02 -0.71 -15.86
N SER A 134 8.18 -0.55 -14.85
CA SER A 134 7.46 0.71 -14.61
C SER A 134 8.34 1.76 -13.92
N LYS A 135 8.91 2.67 -14.72
CA LYS A 135 9.63 3.86 -14.22
C LYS A 135 8.80 4.68 -13.24
N ARG A 136 7.49 4.78 -13.47
CA ARG A 136 6.58 5.58 -12.63
C ARG A 136 6.45 4.99 -11.24
N MET A 137 6.36 3.66 -11.11
CA MET A 137 6.22 2.99 -9.81
C MET A 137 7.47 3.19 -8.95
N HIS A 138 8.65 2.92 -9.50
CA HIS A 138 9.92 3.21 -8.84
C HIS A 138 9.99 4.65 -8.33
N SER A 139 9.66 5.61 -9.19
CA SER A 139 9.70 7.02 -8.85
C SER A 139 8.69 7.43 -7.76
N ILE A 140 7.48 6.86 -7.75
CA ILE A 140 6.47 7.12 -6.72
C ILE A 140 6.91 6.58 -5.36
N PHE A 141 7.41 5.34 -5.32
CA PHE A 141 7.84 4.71 -4.07
C PHE A 141 9.12 5.34 -3.54
N THR A 142 10.22 5.31 -4.31
CA THR A 142 11.55 5.60 -3.76
C THR A 142 12.02 7.04 -3.94
N LEU A 143 11.47 7.79 -4.89
CA LEU A 143 11.92 9.16 -5.16
C LEU A 143 10.98 10.24 -4.62
N ARG A 144 9.73 9.90 -4.31
CA ARG A 144 8.71 10.84 -3.80
C ARG A 144 8.19 10.48 -2.41
N LEU A 145 8.29 9.20 -2.00
CA LEU A 145 7.87 8.70 -0.69
C LEU A 145 6.37 8.95 -0.40
N PHE A 146 5.51 8.72 -1.41
CA PHE A 146 4.08 9.00 -1.30
C PHE A 146 3.33 8.04 -0.37
N ASN A 147 2.36 8.58 0.37
CA ASN A 147 1.47 7.80 1.25
C ASN A 147 0.70 6.69 0.50
N ASP A 148 0.40 6.90 -0.79
CA ASP A 148 -0.24 5.91 -1.67
C ASP A 148 0.44 4.53 -1.66
N CYS A 149 1.75 4.48 -1.41
CA CYS A 149 2.52 3.24 -1.36
C CYS A 149 1.98 2.28 -0.28
N PHE A 150 1.68 2.79 0.91
CA PHE A 150 1.10 2.01 2.00
C PHE A 150 -0.34 1.59 1.69
N ALA A 151 -1.12 2.50 1.12
CA ALA A 151 -2.52 2.22 0.76
C ALA A 151 -2.61 1.07 -0.28
N ILE A 152 -1.78 1.11 -1.33
CA ILE A 152 -1.73 0.08 -2.36
C ILE A 152 -1.15 -1.24 -1.83
N PHE A 153 -0.15 -1.20 -0.95
CA PHE A 153 0.36 -2.39 -0.29
C PHE A 153 -0.73 -3.13 0.48
N PHE A 154 -1.45 -2.44 1.38
CA PHE A 154 -2.54 -3.04 2.15
C PHE A 154 -3.69 -3.50 1.25
N PHE A 155 -4.00 -2.74 0.18
CA PHE A 155 -5.04 -3.14 -0.77
C PHE A 155 -4.73 -4.47 -1.45
N PHE A 156 -3.53 -4.63 -2.03
CA PHE A 156 -3.15 -5.89 -2.68
C PHE A 156 -2.99 -7.03 -1.68
N LEU A 157 -2.54 -6.73 -0.45
CA LEU A 157 -2.48 -7.74 0.61
C LEU A 157 -3.87 -8.23 1.01
N ALA A 158 -4.86 -7.33 1.08
CA ALA A 158 -6.25 -7.72 1.31
C ALA A 158 -6.80 -8.60 0.17
N ILE A 159 -6.53 -8.23 -1.10
CA ILE A 159 -6.88 -9.06 -2.27
C ILE A 159 -6.26 -10.44 -2.15
N TYR A 160 -4.98 -10.54 -1.79
CA TYR A 160 -4.30 -11.80 -1.60
C TYR A 160 -4.98 -12.66 -0.51
N CYS A 161 -5.35 -12.06 0.63
CA CYS A 161 -6.09 -12.74 1.68
C CYS A 161 -7.46 -13.23 1.20
N TYR A 162 -8.20 -12.41 0.44
CA TYR A 162 -9.49 -12.82 -0.15
C TYR A 162 -9.33 -13.98 -1.13
N GLN A 163 -8.30 -13.98 -1.99
CA GLN A 163 -7.99 -15.11 -2.86
C GLN A 163 -7.69 -16.40 -2.09
N LYS A 164 -7.15 -16.30 -0.87
CA LYS A 164 -6.90 -17.44 0.04
C LYS A 164 -8.08 -17.79 0.93
N ARG A 165 -9.24 -17.13 0.77
CA ARG A 165 -10.44 -17.27 1.61
C ARG A 165 -10.21 -16.91 3.09
N TRP A 166 -9.21 -16.06 3.38
CA TRP A 166 -8.99 -15.50 4.71
C TRP A 166 -9.80 -14.22 4.89
N TRP A 167 -11.12 -14.36 4.92
CA TRP A 167 -12.09 -13.25 4.79
C TRP A 167 -11.91 -12.18 5.88
N ILE A 168 -11.87 -12.57 7.15
CA ILE A 168 -11.73 -11.66 8.28
C ILE A 168 -10.40 -10.89 8.21
N MET A 169 -9.30 -11.60 7.93
CA MET A 169 -7.98 -10.96 7.76
C MET A 169 -7.97 -9.99 6.58
N GLY A 170 -8.57 -10.39 5.45
CA GLY A 170 -8.70 -9.54 4.28
C GLY A 170 -9.46 -8.25 4.57
N SER A 171 -10.58 -8.33 5.29
CA SER A 171 -11.37 -7.15 5.66
C SER A 171 -10.69 -6.28 6.72
N ALA A 172 -9.98 -6.87 7.67
CA ALA A 172 -9.16 -6.13 8.62
C ALA A 172 -8.04 -5.34 7.90
N ILE A 173 -7.28 -6.00 7.01
CA ILE A 173 -6.19 -5.38 6.24
C ILE A 173 -6.74 -4.32 5.27
N TYR A 174 -7.86 -4.59 4.61
CA TYR A 174 -8.53 -3.60 3.75
C TYR A 174 -8.95 -2.37 4.55
N SER A 175 -9.46 -2.55 5.78
CA SER A 175 -9.80 -1.44 6.67
C SER A 175 -8.56 -0.63 7.10
N ILE A 176 -7.42 -1.29 7.37
CA ILE A 176 -6.16 -0.57 7.61
C ILE A 176 -5.80 0.29 6.38
N GLY A 177 -5.90 -0.27 5.17
CA GLY A 177 -5.69 0.48 3.93
C GLY A 177 -6.62 1.69 3.77
N LEU A 178 -7.92 1.54 4.06
CA LEU A 178 -8.88 2.65 4.08
C LEU A 178 -8.44 3.74 5.07
N GLY A 179 -7.91 3.33 6.22
CA GLY A 179 -7.35 4.22 7.24
C GLY A 179 -6.07 4.94 6.81
N VAL A 180 -5.41 4.52 5.73
CA VAL A 180 -4.26 5.22 5.12
C VAL A 180 -4.72 6.23 4.08
N LYS A 181 -5.64 5.84 3.19
CA LYS A 181 -6.16 6.71 2.13
C LYS A 181 -7.59 6.33 1.73
N MET A 182 -8.47 7.33 1.70
CA MET A 182 -9.89 7.15 1.36
C MET A 182 -10.15 6.71 -0.08
N SER A 183 -9.16 6.81 -0.98
CA SER A 183 -9.30 6.36 -2.38
C SER A 183 -9.66 4.87 -2.48
N LEU A 184 -9.34 4.06 -1.47
CA LEU A 184 -9.72 2.65 -1.42
C LEU A 184 -11.24 2.43 -1.30
N LEU A 185 -12.03 3.45 -0.92
CA LEU A 185 -13.50 3.38 -0.95
C LEU A 185 -14.03 3.14 -2.36
N LEU A 186 -13.30 3.55 -3.39
CA LEU A 186 -13.66 3.27 -4.79
C LEU A 186 -13.71 1.76 -5.07
N ALA A 187 -12.93 0.96 -4.34
CA ALA A 187 -12.93 -0.49 -4.45
C ALA A 187 -13.99 -1.17 -3.55
N LEU A 188 -14.66 -0.43 -2.67
CA LEU A 188 -15.61 -0.97 -1.71
C LEU A 188 -16.78 -1.72 -2.37
N PRO A 189 -17.38 -1.25 -3.48
CA PRO A 189 -18.44 -2.00 -4.17
C PRO A 189 -17.97 -3.37 -4.66
N ALA A 190 -16.75 -3.44 -5.20
CA ALA A 190 -16.17 -4.70 -5.69
C ALA A 190 -15.83 -5.66 -4.54
N VAL A 191 -15.29 -5.14 -3.43
CA VAL A 191 -15.05 -5.95 -2.21
C VAL A 191 -16.38 -6.48 -1.65
N GLY A 192 -17.40 -5.62 -1.60
CA GLY A 192 -18.75 -5.98 -1.15
C GLY A 192 -19.38 -7.09 -1.99
N THR A 193 -19.32 -6.99 -3.32
CA THR A 193 -19.88 -8.04 -4.20
C THR A 193 -19.14 -9.36 -4.06
N VAL A 194 -17.81 -9.35 -3.94
CA VAL A 194 -17.01 -10.57 -3.71
C VAL A 194 -17.37 -11.22 -2.39
N LEU A 195 -17.50 -10.46 -1.30
CA LEU A 195 -17.89 -10.99 0.00
C LEU A 195 -19.32 -11.56 -0.02
N LEU A 196 -20.27 -10.83 -0.61
CA LEU A 196 -21.66 -11.30 -0.75
C LEU A 196 -21.74 -12.63 -1.50
N GLN A 197 -20.97 -12.78 -2.59
CA GLN A 197 -20.93 -14.01 -3.38
C GLN A 197 -20.21 -15.15 -2.67
N ALA A 198 -19.18 -14.86 -1.86
CA ALA A 198 -18.33 -15.88 -1.27
C ALA A 198 -18.84 -16.45 0.06
N ILE A 199 -19.41 -15.61 0.93
CA ILE A 199 -19.82 -15.98 2.29
C ILE A 199 -21.31 -15.72 2.57
N GLY A 200 -22.04 -15.10 1.65
CA GLY A 200 -23.46 -14.80 1.80
C GLY A 200 -23.73 -13.49 2.55
N ALA A 201 -25.00 -13.10 2.60
CA ALA A 201 -25.42 -11.76 3.04
C ALA A 201 -25.20 -11.50 4.54
N SER A 202 -25.49 -12.47 5.41
CA SER A 202 -25.36 -12.32 6.87
C SER A 202 -23.92 -12.02 7.28
N ASP A 203 -22.98 -12.82 6.77
CA ASP A 203 -21.59 -12.72 7.14
C ASP A 203 -20.92 -11.52 6.47
N ALA A 204 -21.36 -11.15 5.26
CA ALA A 204 -20.94 -9.92 4.60
C ALA A 204 -21.33 -8.67 5.41
N ILE A 205 -22.51 -8.63 6.03
CA ILE A 205 -22.90 -7.55 6.95
C ILE A 205 -21.96 -7.54 8.16
N GLY A 206 -21.59 -8.71 8.69
CA GLY A 206 -20.58 -8.84 9.74
C GLY A 206 -19.24 -8.20 9.35
N HIS A 207 -18.75 -8.47 8.13
CA HIS A 207 -17.49 -7.88 7.64
C HIS A 207 -17.61 -6.38 7.38
N ALA A 208 -18.76 -5.90 6.89
CA ALA A 208 -19.02 -4.47 6.76
C ALA A 208 -19.01 -3.77 8.14
N SER A 209 -19.65 -4.37 9.15
CA SER A 209 -19.65 -3.86 10.51
C SER A 209 -18.26 -3.82 11.13
N LEU A 210 -17.42 -4.84 10.85
CA LEU A 210 -16.01 -4.85 11.25
C LEU A 210 -15.22 -3.70 10.63
N ILE A 211 -15.40 -3.45 9.32
CA ILE A 211 -14.73 -2.32 8.64
C ILE A 211 -15.12 -1.01 9.30
N VAL A 212 -16.43 -0.77 9.51
CA VAL A 212 -16.93 0.43 10.18
C VAL A 212 -16.37 0.54 11.60
N LEU A 213 -16.38 -0.53 12.39
CA LEU A 213 -15.88 -0.54 13.75
C LEU A 213 -14.39 -0.18 13.80
N ILE A 214 -13.57 -0.70 12.89
CA ILE A 214 -12.15 -0.36 12.81
C ILE A 214 -11.98 1.12 12.46
N GLN A 215 -12.75 1.66 11.50
CA GLN A 215 -12.67 3.08 11.14
C GLN A 215 -13.11 3.99 12.30
N VAL A 216 -14.25 3.69 12.93
CA VAL A 216 -14.77 4.43 14.09
C VAL A 216 -13.79 4.35 15.25
N ARG A 217 -13.23 3.18 15.56
CA ARG A 217 -12.25 3.05 16.64
C ARG A 217 -10.98 3.84 16.34
N SER A 218 -10.50 3.81 15.11
CA SER A 218 -9.32 4.58 14.67
C SER A 218 -9.56 6.09 14.76
N HIS A 219 -10.81 6.52 14.57
CA HIS A 219 -11.24 7.90 14.77
C HIS A 219 -11.42 8.26 16.26
N CYS A 220 -12.06 7.39 17.06
CA CYS A 220 -12.35 7.60 18.48
C CYS A 220 -11.15 7.41 19.42
N SER A 221 -10.08 6.72 19.00
CA SER A 221 -8.79 6.71 19.73
C SER A 221 -8.14 8.10 19.80
N ASN A 222 -8.77 9.12 19.22
CA ASN A 222 -8.45 10.53 19.39
C ASN A 222 -9.61 11.29 20.10
N PRO A 223 -9.61 11.37 21.44
CA PRO A 223 -10.81 11.66 22.25
C PRO A 223 -11.26 13.14 22.35
N ARG A 224 -11.10 13.98 21.31
CA ARG A 224 -11.64 15.37 21.32
C ARG A 224 -12.44 15.75 20.07
N LEU A 225 -13.02 14.77 19.39
CA LEU A 225 -13.82 14.99 18.17
C LEU A 225 -15.32 15.19 18.42
N LEU A 226 -15.78 15.28 19.67
CA LEU A 226 -17.21 15.36 20.01
C LEU A 226 -17.69 16.74 20.52
N THR A 227 -16.84 17.76 20.61
CA THR A 227 -17.23 19.04 21.24
C THR A 227 -17.45 20.24 20.33
N ASP A 228 -17.03 20.22 19.06
CA ASP A 228 -17.11 21.43 18.20
C ASP A 228 -17.95 21.25 16.92
N GLN A 229 -19.05 20.49 17.01
CA GLN A 229 -20.18 20.61 16.07
C GLN A 229 -21.46 20.97 16.83
N ALA A 230 -21.48 22.18 17.38
CA ALA A 230 -22.69 22.89 17.79
C ALA A 230 -22.50 24.38 17.49
#